data_AF-A0A0R3MVN3-F1
#
_entry.id   AF-A0A0R3MVN3-F1
#
_cell.length_a   1.000
_cell.length_b   1.000
_cell.length_c   1.000
_cell.angle_alpha   90.00
_cell.angle_beta   90.00
_cell.angle_gamma   90.00
#
_symmetry.space_group_name_H-M   'P 1'
#
loop_
_entity.id
_entity.type
_entity.pdbx_description
1 polymer ?
#
loop_
_entity_poly.entity_id
_entity_poly.type
_entity_poly.pdbx_seq_one_letter_code
_entity_poly.pdbx_strand_id
1 'polypeptide(L)'
;MDRITGKESGYHAIPHRSMRRRSGGAFIAMLCSACIVLFASEASAQCSARAVLQNRLTLKIAPSDAPPAPVTSAFAAPVWRTITVGTFANSFALLSALDAAGCGIGSVAEEILARPAFNVGTTKTSVELFAVSAAELGFQTDTARLADVYARARQLGFGLAAAEVAPQLRLQYFDQPMGEFLIAMEPIRTWKGDPVILAVANGGAGLVLIGQDGSADAEIPVASRFLFVRSNEAALAKAVRGGDEAATLGRR
;
A
#
# COMPACT_ATOMS: atom_id res chain seq x y z
N MET A 1 59.14 44.13 61.56
CA MET A 1 59.89 45.30 61.07
C MET A 1 58.96 46.13 60.20
N ASP A 2 58.46 47.22 60.77
CA ASP A 2 57.70 48.28 60.11
C ASP A 2 58.50 48.95 59.00
N ARG A 3 57.84 49.39 57.91
CA ARG A 3 57.60 50.82 57.60
C ARG A 3 57.01 51.09 56.19
N ILE A 4 55.82 51.73 56.17
CA ILE A 4 55.34 52.96 55.46
C ILE A 4 55.64 53.11 53.92
N THR A 5 54.82 53.63 52.98
CA THR A 5 53.84 54.74 52.98
C THR A 5 53.19 54.95 51.58
N GLY A 6 51.96 55.50 51.55
CA GLY A 6 51.45 56.48 50.55
C GLY A 6 50.88 55.92 49.23
N LYS A 7 49.81 56.45 48.62
CA LYS A 7 49.12 57.76 48.70
C LYS A 7 47.80 57.69 47.90
N GLU A 8 46.74 58.33 48.39
CA GLU A 8 45.47 58.58 47.67
C GLU A 8 45.51 59.80 46.73
N SER A 9 44.56 59.80 45.78
CA SER A 9 43.74 60.95 45.33
C SER A 9 43.85 61.32 43.85
N GLY A 10 42.68 61.41 43.18
CA GLY A 10 42.53 62.07 41.88
C GLY A 10 41.25 61.71 41.14
N TYR A 11 40.17 62.45 41.40
CA TYR A 11 38.90 62.41 40.66
C TYR A 11 39.05 63.01 39.25
N HIS A 12 38.43 62.38 38.24
CA HIS A 12 37.94 63.07 37.05
C HIS A 12 36.60 62.48 36.58
N ALA A 13 35.67 63.36 36.24
CA ALA A 13 34.29 63.08 35.85
C ALA A 13 34.08 63.16 34.32
N ILE A 14 33.28 62.21 33.81
CA ILE A 14 32.20 62.32 32.77
C ILE A 14 32.66 62.66 31.31
N PRO A 15 32.24 61.90 30.26
CA PRO A 15 30.82 61.87 29.89
C PRO A 15 30.16 60.56 29.42
N HIS A 16 28.85 60.56 29.70
CA HIS A 16 27.83 59.72 29.10
C HIS A 16 27.82 59.83 27.57
N ARG A 17 27.73 58.68 26.89
CA ARG A 17 27.17 58.60 25.54
C ARG A 17 26.12 57.49 25.48
N SER A 18 24.87 57.92 25.44
CA SER A 18 23.69 57.11 25.18
C SER A 18 23.44 56.98 23.67
N MET A 19 23.47 55.77 23.13
CA MET A 19 22.74 55.34 21.92
C MET A 19 22.53 53.81 22.08
N ARG A 20 21.32 53.28 22.35
CA ARG A 20 20.22 53.01 21.39
C ARG A 20 20.79 52.26 20.16
N ARG A 21 20.40 51.05 19.74
CA ARG A 21 19.10 50.33 19.69
C ARG A 21 19.46 48.89 19.26
N ARG A 22 19.02 47.84 19.95
CA ARG A 22 17.87 46.99 19.56
C ARG A 22 17.78 46.71 18.03
N SER A 23 18.45 45.67 17.53
CA SER A 23 18.12 45.08 16.21
C SER A 23 18.58 43.62 15.99
N GLY A 24 18.97 42.86 17.02
CA GLY A 24 19.36 41.44 16.86
C GLY A 24 18.22 40.44 17.10
N GLY A 25 17.37 40.69 18.09
CA GLY A 25 16.35 39.72 18.53
C GLY A 25 15.14 39.58 17.59
N ALA A 26 14.80 40.62 16.83
CA ALA A 26 13.63 40.61 15.96
C ALA A 26 13.85 39.76 14.69
N PHE A 27 15.07 39.73 14.16
CA PHE A 27 15.39 38.92 12.97
C PHE A 27 15.46 37.42 13.30
N ILE A 28 15.98 37.06 14.48
CA ILE A 28 16.03 35.66 14.93
C ILE A 28 14.62 35.13 15.22
N ALA A 29 13.76 35.92 15.87
CA ALA A 29 12.38 35.52 16.12
C ALA A 29 11.55 35.38 14.81
N MET A 30 11.80 36.23 13.81
CA MET A 30 11.14 36.15 12.51
C MET A 30 11.60 34.91 11.71
N LEU A 31 12.90 34.58 11.74
CA LEU A 31 13.41 33.34 11.13
C LEU A 31 12.89 32.08 11.81
N CYS A 32 12.83 32.04 13.16
CA CYS A 32 12.26 30.90 13.88
C CYS A 32 10.76 30.71 13.57
N SER A 33 10.01 31.80 13.43
CA SER A 33 8.58 31.74 13.08
C SER A 33 8.37 31.24 11.64
N ALA A 34 9.23 31.64 10.70
CA ALA A 34 9.20 31.15 9.33
C ALA A 34 9.57 29.66 9.23
N CYS A 35 10.53 29.19 10.02
CA CYS A 35 10.85 27.75 10.11
C CYS A 35 9.67 26.95 10.69
N ILE A 36 9.00 27.44 11.74
CA ILE A 36 7.81 26.76 12.29
C ILE A 36 6.68 26.68 11.25
N VAL A 37 6.49 27.70 10.41
CA VAL A 37 5.47 27.68 9.34
C VAL A 37 5.90 26.77 8.17
N LEU A 38 7.18 26.72 7.81
CA LEU A 38 7.72 25.84 6.76
C LEU A 38 7.77 24.36 7.19
N PHE A 39 7.99 24.07 8.48
CA PHE A 39 7.91 22.70 9.03
C PHE A 39 6.49 22.31 9.43
N ALA A 40 5.57 23.26 9.63
CA ALA A 40 4.14 22.96 9.80
C ALA A 40 3.44 22.63 8.47
N SER A 41 4.03 22.93 7.32
CA SER A 41 3.54 22.47 6.02
C SER A 41 3.94 21.01 5.68
N GLU A 42 4.81 20.39 6.46
CA GLU A 42 5.08 18.95 6.40
C GLU A 42 4.44 18.22 7.58
N ALA A 43 3.12 18.31 7.71
CA ALA A 43 2.39 17.42 8.61
C ALA A 43 0.92 17.29 8.20
N SER A 44 0.56 16.16 7.60
CA SER A 44 -0.73 15.56 7.94
C SER A 44 -0.70 14.04 7.78
N ALA A 45 0.03 13.38 8.66
CA ALA A 45 -0.33 12.05 9.14
C ALA A 45 -0.48 12.07 10.66
N GLN A 46 -1.19 13.08 11.21
CA GLN A 46 -1.65 13.02 12.59
C GLN A 46 -2.94 12.20 12.64
N CYS A 47 -2.77 10.88 12.69
CA CYS A 47 -3.86 9.96 12.99
C CYS A 47 -4.25 10.14 14.45
N SER A 48 -5.33 10.87 14.73
CA SER A 48 -5.82 11.00 16.10
C SER A 48 -6.28 9.61 16.58
N ALA A 49 -5.96 9.25 17.82
CA ALA A 49 -6.45 8.01 18.43
C ALA A 49 -7.99 7.89 18.33
N ARG A 50 -8.68 9.04 18.31
CA ARG A 50 -10.13 9.13 18.08
C ARG A 50 -10.54 8.68 16.68
N ALA A 51 -9.82 9.06 15.63
CA ALA A 51 -10.09 8.60 14.27
C ALA A 51 -9.90 7.08 14.14
N VAL A 52 -8.84 6.54 14.75
CA VAL A 52 -8.60 5.08 14.81
C VAL A 52 -9.72 4.37 15.56
N LEU A 53 -10.16 4.89 16.71
CA LEU A 53 -11.23 4.31 17.53
C LEU A 53 -12.59 4.37 16.84
N GLN A 54 -12.96 5.52 16.25
CA GLN A 54 -14.21 5.66 15.49
C GLN A 54 -14.25 4.69 14.31
N ASN A 55 -13.11 4.48 13.65
CA ASN A 55 -12.99 3.52 12.57
C ASN A 55 -13.02 2.04 13.02
N ARG A 56 -12.43 1.72 14.17
CA ARG A 56 -12.58 0.39 14.77
C ARG A 56 -14.04 0.09 15.11
N LEU A 57 -14.80 1.11 15.52
CA LEU A 57 -16.22 0.98 15.80
C LEU A 57 -17.06 0.82 14.53
N THR A 58 -16.79 1.56 13.44
CA THR A 58 -17.50 1.37 12.17
C THR A 58 -17.22 0.01 11.52
N LEU A 59 -16.00 -0.52 11.61
CA LEU A 59 -15.68 -1.89 11.17
C LEU A 59 -16.44 -2.95 11.98
N LYS A 60 -16.74 -2.68 13.25
CA LYS A 60 -17.56 -3.56 14.10
C LYS A 60 -19.06 -3.41 13.86
N ILE A 61 -19.49 -2.33 13.20
CA ILE A 61 -20.91 -1.95 12.98
C ILE A 61 -21.36 -2.19 11.52
N ALA A 62 -20.54 -2.76 10.64
CA ALA A 62 -21.01 -3.26 9.35
C ALA A 62 -21.27 -4.78 9.37
N PRO A 63 -22.38 -5.27 9.99
CA PRO A 63 -22.85 -6.59 9.69
C PRO A 63 -23.59 -6.53 8.35
N SER A 64 -23.00 -7.12 7.32
CA SER A 64 -23.84 -7.82 6.36
C SER A 64 -24.16 -9.17 7.00
N ASP A 65 -25.23 -9.22 7.80
CA ASP A 65 -25.71 -10.45 8.48
C ASP A 65 -26.21 -11.54 7.51
N ALA A 66 -26.15 -11.30 6.21
CA ALA A 66 -26.30 -12.35 5.21
C ALA A 66 -24.92 -12.98 4.93
N PRO A 67 -24.75 -14.31 5.08
CA PRO A 67 -23.59 -15.00 4.58
C PRO A 67 -23.40 -14.63 3.11
N PRO A 68 -22.19 -14.21 2.68
CA PRO A 68 -21.98 -13.81 1.31
C PRO A 68 -22.27 -15.02 0.41
N ALA A 69 -23.08 -14.81 -0.63
CA ALA A 69 -23.52 -15.89 -1.50
C ALA A 69 -22.29 -16.57 -2.14
N PRO A 70 -22.23 -17.91 -2.14
CA PRO A 70 -21.08 -18.61 -2.67
C PRO A 70 -20.93 -18.35 -4.17
N VAL A 71 -19.68 -18.06 -4.59
CA VAL A 71 -19.33 -17.89 -5.99
C VAL A 71 -19.23 -19.27 -6.63
N THR A 72 -20.05 -19.49 -7.66
CA THR A 72 -20.11 -20.78 -8.37
C THR A 72 -19.14 -20.86 -9.55
N SER A 73 -18.71 -19.71 -10.10
CA SER A 73 -17.71 -19.63 -11.17
C SER A 73 -17.19 -18.19 -11.34
N ALA A 74 -15.95 -18.03 -11.79
CA ALA A 74 -15.39 -16.76 -12.23
C ALA A 74 -16.16 -16.11 -13.39
N PHE A 75 -16.91 -16.87 -14.19
CA PHE A 75 -17.79 -16.32 -15.24
C PHE A 75 -19.06 -15.69 -14.68
N ALA A 76 -19.52 -16.13 -13.52
CA ALA A 76 -20.68 -15.57 -12.84
C ALA A 76 -20.28 -14.44 -11.87
N ALA A 77 -19.01 -14.35 -11.48
CA ALA A 77 -18.52 -13.30 -10.61
C ALA A 77 -18.51 -11.94 -11.34
N PRO A 78 -19.07 -10.87 -10.73
CA PRO A 78 -19.02 -9.55 -11.32
C PRO A 78 -17.59 -9.00 -11.29
N VAL A 79 -17.22 -8.25 -12.33
CA VAL A 79 -15.98 -7.47 -12.33
C VAL A 79 -16.10 -6.42 -11.25
N TRP A 80 -15.18 -6.42 -10.28
CA TRP A 80 -15.16 -5.45 -9.19
C TRP A 80 -14.51 -4.14 -9.64
N ARG A 81 -13.38 -4.23 -10.35
CA ARG A 81 -12.66 -3.07 -10.88
C ARG A 81 -11.83 -3.48 -12.08
N THR A 82 -11.71 -2.57 -13.04
CA THR A 82 -10.73 -2.68 -14.12
C THR A 82 -9.62 -1.67 -13.87
N ILE A 83 -8.37 -2.13 -13.89
CA ILE A 83 -7.19 -1.27 -13.78
C ILE A 83 -6.34 -1.38 -15.04
N THR A 84 -5.41 -0.44 -15.21
CA THR A 84 -4.37 -0.54 -16.22
C THR A 84 -3.04 -0.94 -15.58
N VAL A 85 -2.36 -1.94 -16.13
CA VAL A 85 -0.98 -2.30 -15.78
C VAL A 85 -0.02 -1.97 -16.93
N GLY A 86 1.29 -2.03 -16.69
CA GLY A 86 2.32 -1.72 -17.68
C GLY A 86 2.36 -0.24 -18.06
N THR A 87 2.07 0.64 -17.11
CA THR A 87 2.04 2.10 -17.30
C THR A 87 3.38 2.78 -16.99
N PHE A 88 4.34 2.05 -16.42
CA PHE A 88 5.65 2.57 -16.04
C PHE A 88 6.78 1.80 -16.72
N ALA A 89 7.88 2.49 -16.99
CA ALA A 89 9.04 1.90 -17.66
C ALA A 89 9.77 0.84 -16.81
N ASN A 90 9.72 0.96 -15.48
CA ASN A 90 10.39 0.07 -14.53
C ASN A 90 9.82 0.25 -13.11
N SER A 91 10.26 -0.61 -12.19
CA SER A 91 9.85 -0.58 -10.78
C SER A 91 10.22 0.71 -10.07
N PHE A 92 11.35 1.33 -10.40
CA PHE A 92 11.76 2.60 -9.80
C PHE A 92 10.79 3.75 -10.12
N ALA A 93 10.37 3.87 -11.38
CA ALA A 93 9.38 4.87 -11.79
C ALA A 93 8.02 4.62 -11.12
N LEU A 94 7.62 3.36 -10.98
CA LEU A 94 6.39 2.98 -10.29
C LEU A 94 6.42 3.31 -8.78
N LEU A 95 7.54 3.02 -8.11
CA LEU A 95 7.76 3.37 -6.70
C LEU A 95 7.77 4.89 -6.50
N SER A 96 8.44 5.63 -7.38
CA SER A 96 8.46 7.10 -7.34
C SER A 96 7.05 7.68 -7.51
N ALA A 97 6.20 7.06 -8.33
CA ALA A 97 4.82 7.49 -8.49
C ALA A 97 3.96 7.21 -7.25
N LEU A 98 4.18 6.08 -6.56
CA LEU A 98 3.51 5.78 -5.28
C LEU A 98 3.86 6.81 -4.21
N ASP A 99 5.14 7.13 -4.08
CA ASP A 99 5.65 8.14 -3.15
C ASP A 99 5.07 9.53 -3.46
N ALA A 100 5.13 9.96 -4.72
CA ALA A 100 4.56 11.23 -5.17
C ALA A 100 3.04 11.32 -4.96
N ALA A 101 2.35 10.18 -4.98
CA ALA A 101 0.91 10.09 -4.71
C ALA A 101 0.56 10.00 -3.21
N GLY A 102 1.55 10.04 -2.31
CA GLY A 102 1.35 9.90 -0.87
C GLY A 102 0.90 8.49 -0.44
N CYS A 103 1.17 7.47 -1.26
CA CYS A 103 0.85 6.09 -0.93
C CYS A 103 1.99 5.50 -0.09
N GLY A 104 1.70 5.14 1.17
CA GLY A 104 2.69 4.51 2.03
C GLY A 104 3.07 3.11 1.54
N ILE A 105 4.34 2.74 1.70
CA ILE A 105 4.85 1.41 1.36
C ILE A 105 5.43 0.78 2.62
N GLY A 106 4.91 -0.37 3.03
CA GLY A 106 5.45 -1.12 4.16
C GLY A 106 6.80 -1.73 3.83
N SER A 107 7.69 -1.88 4.82
CA SER A 107 9.06 -2.37 4.61
C SER A 107 9.14 -3.71 3.87
N VAL A 108 8.24 -4.65 4.18
CA VAL A 108 8.16 -5.94 3.48
C VAL A 108 7.73 -5.74 2.03
N ALA A 109 6.76 -4.86 1.75
CA ALA A 109 6.36 -4.57 0.37
C ALA A 109 7.49 -3.90 -0.41
N GLU A 110 8.18 -2.93 0.20
CA GLU A 110 9.34 -2.26 -0.39
C GLU A 110 10.42 -3.27 -0.80
N GLU A 111 10.73 -4.23 0.09
CA GLU A 111 11.66 -5.29 -0.22
C GLU A 111 11.20 -6.13 -1.42
N ILE A 112 9.92 -6.55 -1.45
CA ILE A 112 9.36 -7.34 -2.55
C ILE A 112 9.42 -6.59 -3.89
N LEU A 113 9.12 -5.29 -3.89
CA LEU A 113 9.18 -4.45 -5.10
C LEU A 113 10.61 -4.24 -5.62
N ALA A 114 11.62 -4.40 -4.75
CA ALA A 114 13.03 -4.37 -5.10
C ALA A 114 13.59 -5.74 -5.55
N ARG A 115 12.80 -6.83 -5.48
CA ARG A 115 13.27 -8.17 -5.90
C ARG A 115 13.34 -8.24 -7.43
N PRO A 116 14.36 -8.93 -8.00
CA PRO A 116 14.41 -9.20 -9.44
C PRO A 116 13.21 -10.00 -9.97
N ALA A 117 12.51 -10.74 -9.10
CA ALA A 117 11.31 -11.48 -9.45
C ALA A 117 10.06 -10.58 -9.57
N PHE A 118 10.11 -9.34 -9.07
CA PHE A 118 9.06 -8.35 -9.29
C PHE A 118 9.24 -7.71 -10.67
N ASN A 119 8.31 -8.02 -11.57
CA ASN A 119 8.33 -7.55 -12.95
C ASN A 119 7.25 -6.49 -13.16
N VAL A 120 7.62 -5.38 -13.80
CA VAL A 120 6.70 -4.38 -14.33
C VAL A 120 6.49 -4.68 -15.81
N GLY A 121 5.23 -4.81 -16.22
CA GLY A 121 4.87 -5.02 -17.62
C GLY A 121 5.33 -3.86 -18.50
N THR A 122 5.80 -4.18 -19.70
CA THR A 122 6.20 -3.17 -20.70
C THR A 122 5.06 -2.80 -21.65
N THR A 123 3.97 -3.58 -21.63
CA THR A 123 2.80 -3.38 -22.47
C THR A 123 1.61 -2.96 -21.62
N LYS A 124 1.10 -1.76 -21.91
CA LYS A 124 -0.09 -1.21 -21.27
C LYS A 124 -1.30 -2.11 -21.55
N THR A 125 -1.90 -2.66 -20.50
CA THR A 125 -3.00 -3.62 -20.62
C THR A 125 -4.07 -3.37 -19.56
N SER A 126 -5.35 -3.50 -19.94
CA SER A 126 -6.48 -3.47 -18.99
C SER A 126 -6.64 -4.83 -18.31
N VAL A 127 -6.74 -4.84 -17.00
CA VAL A 127 -6.91 -6.04 -16.17
C VAL A 127 -8.19 -5.93 -15.37
N GLU A 128 -9.08 -6.89 -15.56
CA GLU A 128 -10.29 -7.06 -14.74
C GLU A 128 -9.96 -7.78 -13.44
N LEU A 129 -10.35 -7.19 -12.31
CA LEU A 129 -10.16 -7.73 -10.98
C LEU A 129 -11.48 -8.18 -10.39
N PHE A 130 -11.46 -9.34 -9.73
CA PHE A 130 -12.58 -9.94 -9.04
C PHE A 130 -12.26 -9.99 -7.56
N ALA A 131 -13.02 -9.24 -6.76
CA ALA A 131 -12.90 -9.29 -5.31
C ALA A 131 -13.71 -10.48 -4.79
N VAL A 132 -13.05 -11.48 -4.21
CA VAL A 132 -13.69 -12.69 -3.69
C VAL A 132 -13.07 -13.07 -2.34
N SER A 133 -13.90 -13.28 -1.32
CA SER A 133 -13.44 -13.78 -0.02
C SER A 133 -13.29 -15.29 0.01
N ALA A 134 -12.53 -15.83 0.96
CA ALA A 134 -12.49 -17.29 1.15
C ALA A 134 -13.87 -17.83 1.56
N ALA A 135 -14.67 -17.10 2.32
CA ALA A 135 -16.06 -17.49 2.59
C ALA A 135 -16.88 -17.64 1.29
N GLU A 136 -16.76 -16.69 0.35
CA GLU A 136 -17.41 -16.74 -0.97
C GLU A 136 -16.91 -17.91 -1.83
N LEU A 137 -15.69 -18.40 -1.61
CA LEU A 137 -15.14 -19.60 -2.26
C LEU A 137 -15.65 -20.92 -1.66
N GLY A 138 -16.37 -20.85 -0.52
CA GLY A 138 -16.99 -21.98 0.16
C GLY A 138 -16.28 -22.46 1.43
N PHE A 139 -15.30 -21.71 1.95
CA PHE A 139 -14.67 -22.04 3.23
C PHE A 139 -15.59 -21.63 4.39
N GLN A 140 -15.82 -22.55 5.33
CA GLN A 140 -16.78 -22.37 6.44
C GLN A 140 -16.10 -22.28 7.82
N THR A 141 -14.78 -22.42 7.88
CA THR A 141 -13.94 -22.25 9.07
C THR A 141 -13.62 -20.79 9.32
N ASP A 142 -13.01 -20.44 10.46
CA ASP A 142 -12.58 -19.06 10.75
C ASP A 142 -11.41 -18.62 9.83
N THR A 143 -10.53 -19.57 9.49
CA THR A 143 -9.39 -19.37 8.60
C THR A 143 -9.31 -20.46 7.53
N ALA A 144 -8.64 -20.17 6.42
CA ALA A 144 -8.31 -21.11 5.37
C ALA A 144 -6.84 -20.96 4.97
N ARG A 145 -6.17 -22.05 4.59
CA ARG A 145 -4.79 -21.99 4.10
C ARG A 145 -4.74 -21.29 2.76
N LEU A 146 -3.73 -20.44 2.54
CA LEU A 146 -3.55 -19.73 1.28
C LEU A 146 -3.53 -20.67 0.06
N ALA A 147 -2.85 -21.82 0.19
CA ALA A 147 -2.82 -22.81 -0.88
C ALA A 147 -4.20 -23.37 -1.23
N ASP A 148 -5.05 -23.62 -0.24
CA ASP A 148 -6.41 -24.13 -0.45
C ASP A 148 -7.29 -23.07 -1.11
N VAL A 149 -7.16 -21.81 -0.68
CA VAL A 149 -7.85 -20.67 -1.30
C VAL A 149 -7.49 -20.57 -2.79
N TYR A 150 -6.21 -20.64 -3.13
CA TYR A 150 -5.75 -20.57 -4.52
C TYR A 150 -6.20 -21.78 -5.34
N ALA A 151 -6.13 -22.99 -4.78
CA ALA A 151 -6.61 -24.20 -5.43
C ALA A 151 -8.10 -24.11 -5.74
N ARG A 152 -8.90 -23.65 -4.76
CA ARG A 152 -10.34 -23.48 -4.93
C ARG A 152 -10.68 -22.40 -5.95
N ALA A 153 -9.99 -21.27 -5.92
CA ALA A 153 -10.19 -20.20 -6.89
C ALA A 153 -9.90 -20.67 -8.33
N ARG A 154 -8.81 -21.42 -8.54
CA ARG A 154 -8.47 -22.04 -9.84
C ARG A 154 -9.55 -23.00 -10.33
N GLN A 155 -10.09 -23.86 -9.47
CA GLN A 155 -11.21 -24.75 -9.82
C GLN A 155 -12.44 -24.00 -10.31
N LEU A 156 -12.67 -22.78 -9.79
CA LEU A 156 -13.80 -21.92 -10.18
C LEU A 156 -13.49 -21.06 -11.41
N GLY A 157 -12.27 -21.13 -11.97
CA GLY A 157 -11.86 -20.41 -13.18
C GLY A 157 -11.20 -19.06 -12.91
N PHE A 158 -10.84 -18.75 -11.66
CA PHE A 158 -10.02 -17.59 -11.35
C PHE A 158 -8.54 -17.88 -11.60
N GLY A 159 -7.82 -16.86 -12.04
CA GLY A 159 -6.37 -16.86 -12.19
C GLY A 159 -5.70 -15.99 -11.13
N LEU A 160 -4.39 -16.17 -10.98
CA LEU A 160 -3.56 -15.28 -10.18
C LEU A 160 -3.15 -14.05 -10.99
N ALA A 161 -3.17 -12.90 -10.35
CA ALA A 161 -2.71 -11.63 -10.86
C ALA A 161 -1.18 -11.54 -10.88
N ALA A 162 -0.64 -10.71 -11.78
CA ALA A 162 0.75 -10.30 -11.71
C ALA A 162 0.99 -9.43 -10.46
N ALA A 163 2.17 -9.52 -9.86
CA ALA A 163 2.54 -8.74 -8.68
C ALA A 163 2.36 -7.22 -8.87
N GLU A 164 2.60 -6.73 -10.09
CA GLU A 164 2.44 -5.32 -10.49
C GLU A 164 1.01 -4.79 -10.27
N VAL A 165 0.00 -5.67 -10.22
CA VAL A 165 -1.40 -5.28 -9.95
C VAL A 165 -1.51 -4.54 -8.62
N ALA A 166 -0.76 -4.92 -7.59
CA ALA A 166 -0.85 -4.28 -6.27
C ALA A 166 -0.47 -2.77 -6.31
N PRO A 167 0.75 -2.39 -6.73
CA PRO A 167 1.12 -0.98 -6.84
C PRO A 167 0.30 -0.22 -7.89
N GLN A 168 -0.07 -0.84 -9.02
CA GLN A 168 -0.89 -0.19 -10.05
C GLN A 168 -2.31 0.11 -9.54
N LEU A 169 -2.92 -0.85 -8.83
CA LEU A 169 -4.22 -0.65 -8.18
C LEU A 169 -4.14 0.46 -7.15
N ARG A 170 -3.08 0.50 -6.35
CA ARG A 170 -2.91 1.53 -5.33
C ARG A 170 -2.94 2.93 -5.94
N LEU A 171 -2.31 3.12 -7.09
CA LEU A 171 -2.30 4.37 -7.87
C LEU A 171 -3.61 4.67 -8.62
N GLN A 172 -4.57 3.75 -8.65
CA GLN A 172 -5.82 3.89 -9.42
C GLN A 172 -7.07 3.78 -8.53
N TYR A 173 -6.90 3.65 -7.22
CA TYR A 173 -8.00 3.44 -6.28
C TYR A 173 -7.85 4.30 -5.01
N PHE A 174 -7.91 5.63 -5.15
CA PHE A 174 -7.69 6.55 -4.02
C PHE A 174 -8.87 6.63 -3.04
N ASP A 175 -10.07 6.28 -3.49
CA ASP A 175 -11.31 6.29 -2.72
C ASP A 175 -11.57 4.96 -2.00
N GLN A 176 -10.51 4.19 -1.70
CA GLN A 176 -10.65 2.91 -0.99
C GLN A 176 -11.24 3.12 0.41
N PRO A 177 -12.40 2.51 0.74
CA PRO A 177 -12.89 2.46 2.11
C PRO A 177 -11.90 1.72 3.01
N MET A 178 -12.01 1.90 4.31
CA MET A 178 -11.16 1.17 5.23
C MET A 178 -11.30 -0.34 5.10
N GLY A 179 -10.16 -1.02 5.14
CA GLY A 179 -10.06 -2.44 4.89
C GLY A 179 -8.84 -2.78 4.05
N GLU A 180 -8.75 -4.05 3.70
CA GLU A 180 -7.62 -4.64 3.01
C GLU A 180 -8.10 -5.54 1.88
N PHE A 181 -7.36 -5.52 0.77
CA PHE A 181 -7.49 -6.47 -0.32
C PHE A 181 -6.16 -7.17 -0.54
N LEU A 182 -6.16 -8.49 -0.40
CA LEU A 182 -5.02 -9.34 -0.72
C LEU A 182 -4.93 -9.50 -2.24
N ILE A 183 -3.75 -9.36 -2.83
CA ILE A 183 -3.58 -9.68 -4.25
C ILE A 183 -3.35 -11.17 -4.36
N ALA A 184 -4.21 -11.86 -5.12
CA ALA A 184 -4.00 -13.26 -5.42
C ALA A 184 -2.89 -13.37 -6.47
N MET A 185 -1.65 -13.41 -6.03
CA MET A 185 -0.46 -13.46 -6.86
C MET A 185 0.43 -14.65 -6.50
N GLU A 186 1.29 -15.04 -7.43
CA GLU A 186 2.41 -15.93 -7.09
C GLU A 186 3.32 -15.21 -6.07
N PRO A 187 3.62 -15.82 -4.91
CA PRO A 187 4.43 -15.17 -3.89
C PRO A 187 5.85 -14.87 -4.39
N ILE A 188 6.36 -13.70 -4.02
CA ILE A 188 7.76 -13.34 -4.26
C ILE A 188 8.54 -13.56 -2.98
N ARG A 189 9.72 -14.18 -3.09
CA ARG A 189 10.56 -14.44 -1.92
C ARG A 189 11.36 -13.20 -1.51
N THR A 190 11.42 -12.92 -0.21
CA THR A 190 12.36 -11.97 0.40
C THR A 190 13.81 -12.38 0.12
N TRP A 191 14.77 -11.54 0.49
CA TRP A 191 16.20 -11.88 0.50
C TRP A 191 16.51 -13.06 1.42
N LYS A 192 15.71 -13.26 2.47
CA LYS A 192 15.81 -14.40 3.40
C LYS A 192 15.10 -15.65 2.90
N GLY A 193 14.33 -15.55 1.82
CA GLY A 193 13.62 -16.67 1.21
C GLY A 193 12.16 -16.81 1.64
N ASP A 194 11.65 -15.95 2.52
CA ASP A 194 10.27 -15.97 2.99
C ASP A 194 9.33 -15.57 1.84
N PRO A 195 8.29 -16.37 1.53
CA PRO A 195 7.32 -16.02 0.49
C PRO A 195 6.39 -14.90 0.97
N VAL A 196 6.16 -13.91 0.12
CA VAL A 196 5.30 -12.76 0.43
C VAL A 196 4.33 -12.50 -0.71
N ILE A 197 3.08 -12.22 -0.35
CA ILE A 197 2.07 -11.62 -1.24
C ILE A 197 1.86 -10.15 -0.88
N LEU A 198 1.36 -9.36 -1.82
CA LEU A 198 1.08 -7.94 -1.61
C LEU A 198 -0.39 -7.72 -1.27
N ALA A 199 -0.66 -6.67 -0.50
CA ALA A 199 -2.00 -6.23 -0.18
C ALA A 199 -2.13 -4.71 -0.28
N VAL A 200 -3.26 -4.24 -0.81
CA VAL A 200 -3.62 -2.82 -0.80
C VAL A 200 -4.59 -2.55 0.34
N ALA A 201 -4.25 -1.62 1.21
CA ALA A 201 -5.04 -1.34 2.39
C ALA A 201 -5.28 0.16 2.60
N ASN A 202 -6.39 0.47 3.26
CA ASN A 202 -6.62 1.74 3.89
C ASN A 202 -6.79 1.50 5.40
N GLY A 203 -5.78 1.88 6.18
CA GLY A 203 -5.75 1.72 7.64
C GLY A 203 -6.38 2.89 8.41
N GLY A 204 -6.97 3.87 7.72
CA GLY A 204 -7.53 5.09 8.31
C GLY A 204 -6.49 6.21 8.55
N ALA A 205 -5.20 5.89 8.51
CA ALA A 205 -4.10 6.86 8.53
C ALA A 205 -3.57 7.21 7.12
N GLY A 206 -4.08 6.53 6.08
CA GLY A 206 -3.63 6.68 4.71
C GLY A 206 -3.78 5.40 3.90
N LEU A 207 -3.50 5.52 2.62
CA LEU A 207 -3.47 4.42 1.67
C LEU A 207 -2.09 3.78 1.68
N VAL A 208 -2.05 2.46 1.85
CA VAL A 208 -0.79 1.73 1.96
C VAL A 208 -0.76 0.51 1.05
N LEU A 209 0.46 0.14 0.68
CA LEU A 209 0.83 -1.13 0.08
C LEU A 209 1.69 -1.89 1.10
N ILE A 210 1.27 -3.10 1.48
CA ILE A 210 1.95 -3.90 2.50
C ILE A 210 2.22 -5.32 1.99
N GLY A 211 3.24 -5.96 2.56
CA GLY A 211 3.52 -7.38 2.36
C GLY A 211 2.79 -8.20 3.42
N GLN A 212 2.30 -9.37 3.04
CA GLN A 212 1.68 -10.38 3.90
C GLN A 212 2.36 -11.72 3.71
N ASP A 213 2.25 -12.62 4.69
CA ASP A 213 2.77 -13.98 4.58
C ASP A 213 2.15 -14.67 3.35
N GLY A 214 3.02 -15.03 2.39
CA GLY A 214 2.66 -15.72 1.17
C GLY A 214 2.93 -17.23 1.24
N SER A 215 3.18 -17.77 2.43
CA SER A 215 3.41 -19.20 2.61
C SER A 215 2.16 -20.01 2.27
N ALA A 216 2.36 -21.22 1.74
CA ALA A 216 1.24 -22.10 1.39
C ALA A 216 0.35 -22.42 2.60
N ASP A 217 0.95 -22.47 3.79
CA ASP A 217 0.32 -22.77 5.07
C ASP A 217 -0.18 -21.52 5.80
N ALA A 218 -0.01 -20.31 5.24
CA ALA A 218 -0.50 -19.08 5.83
C ALA A 218 -2.01 -19.17 6.09
N GLU A 219 -2.41 -18.94 7.34
CA GLU A 219 -3.81 -18.95 7.73
C GLU A 219 -4.47 -17.61 7.43
N ILE A 220 -5.39 -17.62 6.47
CA ILE A 220 -6.09 -16.43 6.02
C ILE A 220 -7.48 -16.41 6.63
N PRO A 221 -7.88 -15.33 7.33
CA PRO A 221 -9.26 -15.17 7.79
C PRO A 221 -10.24 -15.30 6.64
N VAL A 222 -11.34 -16.04 6.81
CA VAL A 222 -12.25 -16.31 5.69
C VAL A 222 -12.96 -15.06 5.15
N ALA A 223 -13.03 -14.01 5.97
CA ALA A 223 -13.55 -12.70 5.60
C ALA A 223 -12.58 -11.89 4.71
N SER A 224 -11.30 -12.25 4.66
CA SER A 224 -10.31 -11.57 3.83
C SER A 224 -10.66 -11.70 2.35
N ARG A 225 -10.64 -10.57 1.63
CA ARG A 225 -10.97 -10.51 0.21
C ARG A 225 -9.70 -10.55 -0.63
N PHE A 226 -9.68 -11.46 -1.59
CA PHE A 226 -8.63 -11.57 -2.59
C PHE A 226 -9.06 -10.88 -3.88
N LEU A 227 -8.09 -10.28 -4.57
CA LEU A 227 -8.24 -9.77 -5.93
C LEU A 227 -7.64 -10.79 -6.90
N PHE A 228 -8.53 -11.52 -7.57
CA PHE A 228 -8.21 -12.46 -8.63
C PHE A 228 -8.34 -11.81 -10.01
N VAL A 229 -7.77 -12.46 -11.03
CA VAL A 229 -8.08 -12.20 -12.44
C VAL A 229 -8.89 -13.36 -13.01
N ARG A 230 -9.40 -13.21 -14.24
CA ARG A 230 -9.98 -14.35 -14.96
C ARG A 230 -8.87 -15.27 -15.45
N SER A 231 -9.01 -16.58 -15.27
CA SER A 231 -8.04 -17.52 -15.85
C SER A 231 -8.12 -17.49 -17.37
N ASN A 232 -6.96 -17.38 -18.04
CA ASN A 232 -6.90 -17.52 -19.49
C ASN A 232 -6.99 -19.00 -19.92
N GLU A 233 -6.87 -19.97 -19.01
CA GLU A 233 -6.88 -21.40 -19.34
C GLU A 233 -8.21 -21.84 -19.93
N ALA A 234 -9.33 -21.26 -19.49
CA ALA A 234 -10.63 -21.52 -20.11
C ALA A 234 -10.71 -20.96 -21.55
N ALA A 235 -10.07 -19.82 -21.81
CA ALA A 235 -9.98 -19.24 -23.15
C ALA A 235 -9.01 -20.03 -24.06
N LEU A 236 -7.88 -20.48 -23.51
CA LEU A 236 -6.92 -21.36 -24.18
C LEU A 236 -7.51 -22.73 -24.48
N ALA A 237 -8.22 -23.35 -23.54
CA ALA A 237 -8.90 -24.63 -23.74
C ALA A 237 -10.01 -24.55 -24.80
N LYS A 238 -10.71 -23.40 -24.89
CA LYS A 238 -11.69 -23.14 -25.95
C LYS A 238 -11.01 -22.94 -27.32
N ALA A 239 -9.89 -22.24 -27.37
CA ALA A 239 -9.11 -22.05 -28.60
C ALA A 239 -8.52 -23.36 -29.14
N VAL A 240 -8.03 -24.23 -28.26
CA VAL A 240 -7.51 -25.57 -28.63
C VAL A 240 -8.63 -26.47 -29.17
N ARG A 241 -9.80 -26.50 -28.53
CA ARG A 241 -10.95 -27.30 -29.03
C ARG A 241 -11.52 -26.77 -30.36
N GLY A 242 -11.52 -25.45 -30.56
CA GLY A 242 -11.95 -24.85 -31.84
C GLY A 242 -10.99 -25.11 -33.02
N GLY A 243 -9.71 -25.41 -32.74
CA GLY A 243 -8.74 -25.82 -33.75
C GLY A 243 -8.95 -27.23 -34.28
N ASP A 244 -9.43 -28.15 -33.42
CA ASP A 244 -9.63 -29.57 -33.78
C ASP A 244 -10.89 -29.80 -34.63
N GLU A 245 -11.96 -29.01 -34.44
CA GLU A 245 -13.17 -29.05 -35.32
C GLU A 245 -12.90 -28.48 -36.72
N ALA A 246 -12.04 -27.47 -36.84
CA ALA A 246 -11.64 -26.93 -38.14
C ALA A 246 -10.76 -27.92 -38.94
N ALA A 247 -9.98 -28.75 -38.25
CA ALA A 247 -9.13 -29.77 -38.88
C ALA A 247 -9.93 -30.99 -39.41
N THR A 248 -11.13 -31.24 -38.88
CA THR A 248 -11.98 -32.37 -39.31
C THR A 248 -12.89 -32.05 -40.50
N LEU A 249 -13.16 -30.77 -40.78
CA LEU A 249 -13.94 -30.33 -41.94
C LEU A 249 -13.11 -30.11 -43.22
N GLY A 250 -11.77 -30.16 -43.14
CA GLY A 250 -10.86 -30.00 -44.29
C GLY A 250 -10.47 -31.30 -45.01
N ARG A 251 -11.03 -32.46 -44.63
CA ARG A 251 -10.83 -33.75 -45.30
C ARG A 251 -12.16 -34.35 -45.77
N ARG A 252 -12.77 -33.77 -46.79
CA ARG A 252 -13.70 -34.47 -47.70
C ARG A 252 -13.52 -33.95 -49.11
#